data_AF-X1BMQ6-F1
#
_entry.id   AF-X1BMQ6-F1
#
_cell.length_a   1.000
_cell.length_b   1.000
_cell.length_c   1.000
_cell.angle_alpha   90.00
_cell.angle_beta   90.00
_cell.angle_gamma   90.00
#
_symmetry.space_group_name_H-M   'P 1'
#
loop_
_entity.id
_entity.type
_entity.pdbx_description
1 polymer ?
#
loop_
_entity_poly.entity_id
_entity_poly.type
_entity_poly.pdbx_seq_one_letter_code
_entity_poly.pdbx_strand_id
1 'polypeptide(L)'
;EFTVQGKDSKEMLANLEGVLYLTNYRLVMEREVPSGEPRVIFEFPLEALQNAETKGVFGKILNCEADLSEMHTGSKEKRPQLKKGFAKFSVKIHDVQTWAGQLSKAIKDRKEEM
;
A
#
# COMPACT_ATOMS: atom_id res chain seq x y z
N GLU A 1 -5.01 -11.33 8.91
CA GLU A 1 -3.70 -11.91 8.56
C GLU A 1 -3.85 -12.68 7.27
N PHE A 2 -2.87 -12.58 6.37
CA PHE A 2 -2.83 -13.38 5.15
C PHE A 2 -1.45 -14.02 5.04
N THR A 3 -1.35 -15.12 4.32
CA THR A 3 -0.10 -15.87 4.18
C THR A 3 0.46 -15.69 2.78
N VAL A 4 1.74 -15.33 2.69
CA VAL A 4 2.51 -15.35 1.44
C VAL A 4 3.40 -16.58 1.54
N GLN A 5 3.18 -17.59 0.68
CA GLN A 5 3.95 -18.85 0.67
C GLN A 5 3.99 -19.62 2.01
N GLY A 6 2.90 -19.59 2.78
CA GLY A 6 2.85 -20.28 4.08
C GLY A 6 3.66 -19.60 5.18
N LYS A 7 4.28 -18.43 4.90
CA LYS A 7 4.80 -17.50 5.91
C LYS A 7 3.74 -16.43 6.17
N ASP A 8 3.65 -15.98 7.42
CA ASP A 8 2.79 -14.84 7.77
C ASP A 8 3.24 -13.62 6.95
N SER A 9 2.33 -13.02 6.20
CA SER A 9 2.64 -11.85 5.38
C SER A 9 3.12 -10.66 6.20
N LYS A 10 2.79 -10.62 7.50
CA LYS A 10 3.38 -9.67 8.44
C LYS A 10 4.90 -9.73 8.38
N GLU A 11 5.51 -10.91 8.37
CA GLU A 11 6.96 -11.04 8.42
C GLU A 11 7.64 -10.58 7.12
N MET A 12 6.98 -10.75 5.97
CA MET A 12 7.55 -10.36 4.67
C MET A 12 7.54 -8.85 4.42
N LEU A 13 6.51 -8.14 4.89
CA LEU A 13 6.35 -6.70 4.63
C LEU A 13 6.77 -5.81 5.81
N ALA A 14 6.77 -6.30 7.05
CA ALA A 14 6.94 -5.47 8.25
C ALA A 14 8.29 -4.76 8.40
N ASN A 15 9.30 -5.10 7.59
CA ASN A 15 10.64 -4.52 7.67
C ASN A 15 11.16 -3.99 6.32
N LEU A 16 10.28 -3.79 5.34
CA LEU A 16 10.67 -3.23 4.05
C LEU A 16 10.57 -1.71 4.06
N GLU A 17 11.68 -1.05 3.77
CA GLU A 17 11.76 0.39 3.56
C GLU A 17 11.82 0.70 2.06
N GLY A 18 11.25 1.84 1.67
CA GLY A 18 11.12 2.24 0.28
C GLY A 18 10.49 3.62 0.14
N VAL A 19 10.35 4.06 -1.12
CA VAL A 19 9.70 5.31 -1.50
C VAL A 19 8.27 5.02 -1.88
N LEU A 20 7.33 5.80 -1.33
CA LEU A 20 5.92 5.73 -1.67
C LEU A 20 5.59 6.77 -2.73
N TYR A 21 4.89 6.35 -3.77
CA TYR A 21 4.44 7.18 -4.87
C TYR A 21 2.92 7.13 -4.98
N LEU A 22 2.31 8.30 -5.16
CA LEU A 22 0.91 8.44 -5.54
C LEU A 22 0.85 8.95 -6.98
N THR A 23 0.22 8.17 -7.85
CA THR A 23 -0.08 8.55 -9.24
C THR A 23 -1.57 8.77 -9.40
N ASN A 24 -2.00 9.23 -10.58
CA ASN A 24 -3.42 9.42 -10.89
C ASN A 24 -4.25 8.11 -10.82
N TYR A 25 -3.61 6.94 -10.86
CA TYR A 25 -4.29 5.65 -10.93
C TYR A 25 -3.86 4.65 -9.86
N ARG A 26 -2.71 4.88 -9.20
CA ARG A 26 -2.07 3.86 -8.37
C ARG A 26 -1.34 4.44 -7.18
N LEU A 27 -1.34 3.69 -6.09
CA LEU A 27 -0.42 3.85 -4.97
C LEU A 27 0.66 2.77 -5.07
N VAL A 28 1.93 3.17 -5.15
CA VAL A 28 3.06 2.25 -5.38
C VAL A 28 4.13 2.49 -4.34
N MET A 29 4.64 1.42 -3.72
CA MET A 29 5.85 1.49 -2.90
C MET A 29 6.96 0.70 -3.57
N GLU A 30 8.09 1.34 -3.80
CA GLU A 30 9.27 0.74 -4.43
C GLU A 30 10.49 0.89 -3.53
N ARG A 31 11.42 -0.06 -3.63
CA ARG A 31 12.74 0.08 -3.03
C ARG A 31 13.82 0.13 -4.09
N GLU A 32 14.78 1.02 -3.91
CA GLU A 32 15.98 1.03 -4.73
C GLU A 32 16.80 -0.24 -4.52
N VAL A 33 17.46 -0.68 -5.58
CA VAL A 33 18.39 -1.81 -5.55
C VAL A 33 19.72 -1.32 -6.13
N PRO A 34 20.86 -1.48 -5.41
CA PRO A 34 22.15 -0.85 -5.80
C PRO A 34 22.68 -1.15 -7.21
N SER A 35 22.17 -2.19 -7.87
CA SER A 35 22.67 -2.67 -9.16
C SER A 35 21.57 -3.03 -10.15
N GLY A 36 20.36 -2.47 -10.01
CA GLY A 36 19.27 -2.79 -10.93
C GLY A 36 18.07 -1.86 -10.83
N GLU A 37 17.01 -2.23 -11.53
CA GLU A 37 15.75 -1.51 -11.51
C GLU A 37 15.11 -1.54 -10.10
N PRO A 38 14.40 -0.46 -9.70
CA PRO A 38 13.62 -0.43 -8.47
C PRO A 38 12.70 -1.66 -8.39
N ARG A 39 12.59 -2.23 -7.19
CA ARG A 39 11.69 -3.36 -6.95
C ARG A 39 10.42 -2.86 -6.27
N VAL A 40 9.29 -3.12 -6.91
CA VAL A 40 7.97 -2.91 -6.32
C VAL A 40 7.81 -3.79 -5.08
N ILE A 41 7.61 -3.16 -3.93
CA ILE A 41 7.20 -3.81 -2.68
C ILE A 41 5.72 -4.16 -2.79
N PHE A 42 4.89 -3.14 -3.01
CA PHE A 42 3.47 -3.30 -3.31
C PHE A 42 2.98 -2.22 -4.28
N GLU A 43 1.89 -2.52 -4.97
CA GLU A 43 1.14 -1.62 -5.82
C GLU A 43 -0.35 -1.89 -5.63
N PHE A 44 -1.13 -0.82 -5.49
CA PHE A 44 -2.58 -0.85 -5.48
C PHE A 44 -3.12 0.03 -6.60
N PRO A 45 -4.12 -0.44 -7.38
CA PRO A 45 -4.99 0.48 -8.09
C PRO A 45 -5.76 1.34 -7.08
N LEU A 46 -5.98 2.62 -7.38
CA LEU A 46 -6.66 3.53 -6.44
C LEU A 46 -8.11 3.10 -6.16
N GLU A 47 -8.76 2.41 -7.10
CA GLU A 47 -10.09 1.85 -6.97
C GLU A 47 -10.19 0.79 -5.86
N ALA A 48 -9.09 0.09 -5.59
CA ALA A 48 -9.02 -0.87 -4.50
C ALA A 48 -8.88 -0.19 -3.13
N LEU A 49 -8.53 1.10 -3.09
CA LEU A 49 -8.41 1.85 -1.84
C LEU A 49 -9.77 2.42 -1.42
N GLN A 50 -10.13 2.20 -0.15
CA GLN A 50 -11.37 2.69 0.42
C GLN A 50 -11.18 3.98 1.22
N ASN A 51 -10.12 4.03 2.04
CA ASN A 51 -9.86 5.13 2.95
C ASN A 51 -8.37 5.24 3.29
N ALA A 52 -7.95 6.45 3.69
CA ALA A 52 -6.62 6.76 4.21
C ALA A 52 -6.76 7.65 5.45
N GLU A 53 -6.15 7.24 6.56
CA GLU A 53 -6.23 7.95 7.83
C GLU A 53 -4.88 7.99 8.55
N THR A 54 -4.67 9.03 9.36
CA THR A 54 -3.49 9.12 10.22
C THR A 54 -3.74 8.35 11.51
N LYS A 55 -2.79 7.52 11.97
CA LYS A 55 -2.88 6.82 13.27
C LYS A 55 -1.65 7.10 14.15
N GLY A 56 -1.88 7.14 15.47
CA GLY A 56 -0.86 7.26 16.51
C GLY A 56 -0.63 8.70 16.98
N VAL A 57 -0.24 8.84 18.25
CA VAL A 57 -0.12 10.12 18.99
C VAL A 57 0.89 11.09 18.38
N PHE A 58 1.79 10.60 17.52
CA PHE A 58 2.83 11.39 16.85
C PHE A 58 2.67 11.50 15.33
N GLY A 59 1.55 11.06 14.75
CA GLY A 59 1.27 11.24 13.32
C GLY A 59 2.38 10.72 12.40
N LYS A 60 2.84 9.48 12.59
CA LYS A 60 3.88 8.88 11.73
C LYS A 60 3.38 7.69 10.93
N ILE A 61 2.13 7.26 11.14
CA ILE A 61 1.58 6.05 10.51
C ILE A 61 0.40 6.45 9.64
N LEU A 62 0.54 6.22 8.35
CA LEU A 62 -0.54 6.25 7.38
C LEU A 62 -1.22 4.87 7.42
N ASN A 63 -2.50 4.85 7.78
CA ASN A 63 -3.33 3.68 7.70
C ASN A 63 -4.17 3.74 6.43
N CYS A 64 -4.10 2.70 5.62
CA CYS A 64 -4.87 2.57 4.41
C CYS A 64 -5.81 1.38 4.54
N GLU A 65 -7.06 1.55 4.15
CA GLU A 65 -8.03 0.47 4.00
C GLU A 65 -8.17 0.17 2.51
N ALA A 66 -7.99 -1.10 2.14
CA ALA A 66 -7.96 -1.52 0.74
C ALA A 66 -8.46 -2.95 0.56
N ASP A 67 -9.01 -3.27 -0.61
CA ASP A 67 -9.16 -4.66 -1.03
C ASP A 67 -7.77 -5.22 -1.32
N LEU A 68 -7.24 -5.99 -0.37
CA LEU A 68 -5.89 -6.52 -0.50
C LEU A 68 -5.78 -7.47 -1.69
N SER A 69 -6.87 -8.10 -2.15
CA SER A 69 -6.81 -9.02 -3.31
C SER A 69 -6.40 -8.38 -4.63
N GLU A 70 -6.49 -7.05 -4.71
CA GLU A 70 -6.02 -6.24 -5.83
C GLU A 70 -4.57 -5.75 -5.66
N MET A 71 -3.89 -6.13 -4.57
CA MET A 71 -2.48 -5.78 -4.33
C MET A 71 -1.55 -6.57 -5.27
N HIS A 72 -0.71 -5.85 -5.99
CA HIS A 72 0.40 -6.42 -6.74
C HIS A 72 1.71 -6.30 -5.97
N THR A 73 2.55 -7.34 -5.96
CA THR A 73 3.89 -7.31 -5.36
C THR A 73 4.92 -7.70 -6.42
N GLY A 74 6.12 -7.10 -6.39
CA GLY A 74 7.17 -7.34 -7.39
C GLY A 74 7.82 -8.73 -7.36
N SER A 75 7.36 -9.63 -6.48
CA SER A 75 7.82 -11.02 -6.47
C SER A 75 7.23 -11.77 -7.67
N LYS A 76 8.08 -12.32 -8.54
CA LYS A 76 7.72 -13.21 -9.66
C LYS A 76 7.04 -14.53 -9.24
N GLU A 77 6.67 -14.67 -7.97
CA GLU A 77 6.08 -15.86 -7.39
C GLU A 77 4.60 -15.58 -7.08
N LYS A 78 3.76 -16.55 -7.43
CA LYS A 78 2.29 -16.57 -7.36
C LYS A 78 1.72 -15.51 -6.40
N ARG A 79 0.89 -14.61 -6.94
CA ARG A 79 0.11 -13.62 -6.18
C ARG A 79 -0.40 -14.28 -4.90
N PRO A 80 -0.17 -13.68 -3.71
CA PRO A 80 -0.71 -14.24 -2.49
C PRO A 80 -2.22 -14.47 -2.66
N GLN A 81 -2.71 -15.62 -2.19
CA GLN A 81 -4.14 -15.90 -2.19
C GLN A 81 -4.78 -15.07 -1.07
N LEU A 82 -5.05 -13.81 -1.39
CA LEU A 82 -5.67 -12.86 -0.48
C LEU A 82 -7.17 -13.10 -0.49
N LYS A 83 -7.75 -13.23 0.70
CA LYS A 83 -9.21 -13.28 0.83
C LYS A 83 -9.78 -11.96 0.30
N LYS A 84 -10.80 -12.06 -0.54
CA LYS A 84 -11.57 -10.90 -0.99
C LYS A 84 -12.11 -10.12 0.21
N GLY A 85 -12.05 -8.80 0.13
CA GLY A 85 -12.58 -7.90 1.14
C GLY A 85 -11.57 -6.88 1.62
N PHE A 86 -12.10 -5.82 2.22
CA PHE A 86 -11.29 -4.71 2.72
C PHE A 86 -10.53 -5.11 3.98
N ALA A 87 -9.25 -4.76 4.01
CA ALA A 87 -8.42 -4.86 5.19
C ALA A 87 -7.49 -3.65 5.30
N LYS A 88 -6.95 -3.45 6.49
CA LYS A 88 -6.06 -2.32 6.78
C LYS A 88 -4.60 -2.72 6.64
N PHE A 89 -3.81 -1.87 6.00
CA PHE A 89 -2.35 -1.89 6.06
C PHE A 89 -1.82 -0.55 6.57
N SER A 90 -0.59 -0.56 7.09
CA SER A 90 0.02 0.59 7.74
C SER A 90 1.39 0.87 7.13
N VAL A 91 1.65 2.13 6.80
CA VAL A 91 2.95 2.60 6.33
C VAL A 91 3.45 3.66 7.29
N LYS A 92 4.67 3.49 7.81
CA LYS A 92 5.33 4.55 8.56
C LYS A 92 5.91 5.54 7.56
N ILE A 93 5.46 6.79 7.63
CA ILE A 93 5.81 7.81 6.64
C ILE A 93 6.02 9.17 7.30
N HIS A 94 6.90 9.97 6.70
CA HIS A 94 7.07 11.38 7.05
C HIS A 94 5.92 12.21 6.48
N ASP A 95 5.54 13.27 7.18
CA ASP A 95 4.44 14.16 6.80
C ASP A 95 3.12 13.41 6.52
N VAL A 96 2.68 12.61 7.50
CA VAL A 96 1.51 11.73 7.37
C VAL A 96 0.23 12.49 7.03
N GLN A 97 0.11 13.74 7.48
CA GLN A 97 -1.12 14.53 7.33
C GLN A 97 -1.31 14.93 5.87
N THR A 98 -0.24 15.41 5.22
CA THR A 98 -0.24 15.68 3.79
C THR A 98 -0.55 14.42 3.00
N TRP A 99 0.09 13.30 3.34
CA TRP A 99 -0.14 12.01 2.69
C TRP A 99 -1.59 11.52 2.82
N ALA A 100 -2.16 11.57 4.02
CA ALA A 100 -3.55 11.19 4.25
C ALA A 100 -4.49 12.08 3.44
N GLY A 101 -4.30 13.41 3.47
CA GLY A 101 -5.13 14.35 2.71
C GLY A 101 -5.06 14.14 1.19
N GLN A 102 -3.86 13.96 0.64
CA GLN A 102 -3.66 13.70 -0.79
C GLN A 102 -4.29 12.38 -1.21
N LEU A 103 -4.09 11.32 -0.43
CA LEU A 103 -4.62 10.01 -0.75
C LEU A 103 -6.15 9.96 -0.62
N SER A 104 -6.72 10.57 0.43
CA SER A 104 -8.18 10.70 0.57
C SER A 104 -8.79 11.48 -0.59
N LYS A 105 -8.14 12.55 -1.05
CA LYS A 105 -8.60 13.29 -2.24
C LYS A 105 -8.55 12.42 -3.49
N ALA A 106 -7.43 11.75 -3.75
CA ALA A 106 -7.27 10.89 -4.92
C ALA A 106 -8.29 9.74 -4.96
N ILE A 107 -8.57 9.11 -3.81
CA ILE A 107 -9.60 8.07 -3.69
C ILE A 107 -10.99 8.64 -3.99
N LYS A 108 -11.29 9.84 -3.48
CA LYS A 108 -12.59 10.49 -3.72
C LYS A 108 -12.76 10.83 -5.20
N ASP A 109 -11.79 11.54 -5.79
CA ASP A 109 -11.83 11.95 -7.19
C ASP A 109 -12.04 10.73 -8.10
N ARG A 110 -11.32 9.63 -7.83
CA ARG A 110 -11.42 8.41 -8.64
C ARG A 110 -12.80 7.76 -8.59
N LYS A 111 -13.49 7.81 -7.44
CA LYS A 111 -14.85 7.28 -7.28
C LYS A 111 -15.90 8.16 -7.97
N GLU A 112 -15.64 9.44 -8.15
CA GLU A 112 -16.53 10.37 -8.85
C GLU A 112 -16.39 10.29 -10.38
N GLU A 113 -15.27 9.77 -10.88
CA GLU A 113 -15.04 9.51 -12.32
C GLU A 113 -15.68 8.21 -12.85
N MET A 114 -16.14 7.31 -11.97
CA MET A 114 -16.71 5.99 -12.30
C MET A 114 -18.23 6.00 -12.30
#